data_AF-A0A371K3Z1-F1
#
_entry.id   AF-A0A371K3Z1-F1
#
_cell.length_a   1.000
_cell.length_b   1.000
_cell.length_c   1.000
_cell.angle_alpha   90.00
_cell.angle_beta   90.00
_cell.angle_gamma   90.00
#
_symmetry.space_group_name_H-M   'P 1'
#
loop_
_entity.id
_entity.type
_entity.pdbx_description
1 polymer ?
#
loop_
_entity_poly.entity_id
_entity_poly.type
_entity_poly.pdbx_seq_one_letter_code
_entity_poly.pdbx_strand_id
1 'polypeptide(L)'
;MNASSTSQQRPALAKRDKQLADSFPASDPPSTTDPRAPQPQPAHPHLSLYRVVAAEDADRAYSEDAVANDARWTSPGRRVVYASLSPASAVLEFLVHARGEIPRELRLAVASVPADCCHTADRVPEDWDQRPYREHVRRVGDCWLDSGCSLGLLVPSALSPREKNVLLSLSHQDCARLQLLSQDLLRLDTRLTS
;
A
#
# COMPACT_ATOMS: atom_id res chain seq x y z
N MET A 1 24.40 52.02 -74.55
CA MET A 1 25.64 51.22 -74.56
C MET A 1 25.25 49.77 -74.34
N ASN A 2 25.61 48.93 -75.33
CA ASN A 2 25.83 47.47 -75.36
C ASN A 2 26.02 46.78 -74.00
N ALA A 3 25.89 45.47 -73.79
CA ALA A 3 25.41 44.27 -74.49
C ALA A 3 25.77 43.08 -73.54
N SER A 4 25.30 41.87 -73.87
CA SER A 4 25.89 40.55 -73.49
C SER A 4 25.58 40.03 -72.07
N SER A 5 24.90 38.89 -71.88
CA SER A 5 25.28 37.47 -72.15
C SER A 5 26.57 37.01 -71.46
N THR A 6 26.46 35.94 -70.65
CA THR A 6 27.41 34.82 -70.35
C THR A 6 26.98 34.21 -69.00
N SER A 7 26.31 33.04 -68.91
CA SER A 7 26.76 31.65 -69.11
C SER A 7 27.91 31.20 -68.17
N GLN A 8 27.87 29.91 -67.78
CA GLN A 8 28.81 29.13 -66.94
C GLN A 8 28.40 28.98 -65.46
N GLN A 9 28.39 27.81 -64.80
CA GLN A 9 28.81 26.43 -65.13
C GLN A 9 28.25 25.47 -64.05
N ARG A 10 27.73 24.29 -64.43
CA ARG A 10 27.72 23.04 -63.61
C ARG A 10 29.11 22.37 -63.74
N PRO A 11 29.59 21.40 -62.90
CA PRO A 11 28.85 20.37 -62.13
C PRO A 11 29.41 20.15 -60.69
N ALA A 12 28.79 19.38 -59.78
CA ALA A 12 29.04 17.94 -59.64
C ALA A 12 28.08 17.30 -58.61
N LEU A 13 27.04 16.61 -59.11
CA LEU A 13 26.54 15.39 -58.50
C LEU A 13 27.58 14.30 -58.80
N ALA A 14 28.21 13.74 -57.78
CA ALA A 14 28.73 12.37 -57.73
C ALA A 14 29.81 12.32 -56.64
N LYS A 15 29.42 12.12 -55.37
CA LYS A 15 30.29 11.57 -54.29
C LYS A 15 29.62 11.50 -52.90
N ARG A 16 28.31 11.27 -52.80
CA ARG A 16 27.70 10.97 -51.48
C ARG A 16 26.86 9.69 -51.40
N ASP A 17 26.51 9.07 -52.54
CA ASP A 17 25.65 7.87 -52.54
C ASP A 17 26.41 6.55 -52.70
N LYS A 18 27.63 6.43 -52.16
CA LYS A 18 28.41 5.19 -52.31
C LYS A 18 29.20 4.79 -51.06
N GLN A 19 28.60 4.94 -49.88
CA GLN A 19 29.23 4.48 -48.64
C GLN A 19 28.29 3.91 -47.57
N LEU A 20 27.12 3.37 -47.97
CA LEU A 20 26.18 2.70 -47.05
C LEU A 20 25.77 1.29 -47.51
N ALA A 21 26.51 0.67 -48.43
CA ALA A 21 26.13 -0.61 -49.04
C ALA A 21 26.91 -1.85 -48.54
N ASP A 22 27.89 -1.72 -47.64
CA ASP A 22 28.81 -2.84 -47.31
C ASP A 22 29.07 -3.03 -45.80
N SER A 23 28.02 -3.13 -44.97
CA SER A 23 28.16 -3.71 -43.61
C SER A 23 26.86 -4.27 -43.07
N PHE A 24 26.37 -5.35 -43.69
CA PHE A 24 25.56 -6.37 -43.01
C PHE A 24 25.97 -7.73 -43.59
N PRO A 25 26.60 -8.58 -42.77
CA PRO A 25 25.80 -9.63 -42.17
C PRO A 25 26.19 -9.90 -40.72
N ALA A 26 25.25 -9.72 -39.79
CA ALA A 26 25.22 -10.51 -38.57
C ALA A 26 23.85 -11.18 -38.54
N SER A 27 23.84 -12.48 -38.86
CA SER A 27 22.70 -13.33 -38.52
C SER A 27 22.70 -13.44 -36.99
N ASP A 28 21.69 -12.88 -36.34
CA ASP A 28 21.43 -13.18 -34.93
C ASP A 28 21.18 -14.69 -34.82
N PRO A 29 21.88 -15.43 -33.95
CA PRO A 29 21.49 -16.80 -33.65
C PRO A 29 20.11 -16.77 -32.97
N PRO A 30 19.24 -17.78 -33.19
CA PRO A 30 17.93 -17.82 -32.54
C PRO A 30 18.14 -17.84 -31.02
N SER A 31 17.51 -16.90 -30.32
CA SER A 31 17.48 -16.87 -28.86
C SER A 31 16.92 -18.19 -28.37
N THR A 32 17.79 -19.07 -27.87
CA THR A 32 17.38 -20.29 -27.18
C THR A 32 16.84 -19.84 -25.83
N THR A 33 15.52 -19.72 -25.74
CA THR A 33 14.85 -19.38 -24.48
C THR A 33 14.97 -20.60 -23.58
N ASP A 34 15.78 -20.48 -22.53
CA ASP A 34 15.94 -21.52 -21.52
C ASP A 34 14.58 -21.77 -20.84
N PRO A 35 13.95 -22.96 -20.96
CA PRO A 35 12.65 -23.25 -20.36
C PRO A 35 12.71 -23.29 -18.82
N ARG A 36 13.90 -23.10 -18.23
CA ARG A 36 14.14 -23.07 -16.78
C ARG A 36 14.33 -21.66 -16.21
N ALA A 37 14.13 -20.61 -16.99
CA ALA A 37 14.00 -19.26 -16.41
C ALA A 37 12.83 -19.28 -15.42
N PRO A 38 13.01 -18.86 -14.14
CA PRO A 38 11.89 -18.69 -13.24
C PRO A 38 10.90 -17.76 -13.91
N GLN A 39 9.73 -18.27 -14.29
CA GLN A 39 8.66 -17.40 -14.73
C GLN A 39 8.38 -16.45 -13.56
N PRO A 40 8.30 -15.12 -13.77
CA PRO A 40 7.89 -14.22 -12.71
C PRO A 40 6.54 -14.72 -12.21
N GLN A 41 6.52 -15.25 -10.98
CA GLN A 41 5.27 -15.59 -10.31
C GLN A 41 4.42 -14.32 -10.35
N PRO A 42 3.13 -14.41 -10.72
CA PRO A 42 2.28 -13.23 -10.73
C PRO A 42 2.40 -12.61 -9.34
N ALA A 43 2.86 -11.36 -9.29
CA ALA A 43 2.97 -10.64 -8.02
C ALA A 43 1.56 -10.62 -7.43
N HIS A 44 1.34 -11.36 -6.33
CA HIS A 44 0.09 -11.28 -5.60
C HIS A 44 -0.08 -9.80 -5.21
N PRO A 45 -1.26 -9.19 -5.41
CA PRO A 45 -1.45 -7.81 -5.01
C PRO A 45 -1.18 -7.71 -3.50
N HIS A 46 -0.37 -6.74 -3.10
CA HIS A 46 -0.09 -6.46 -1.69
C HIS A 46 -0.94 -5.30 -1.21
N LEU A 47 -1.33 -5.34 0.07
CA LEU A 47 -1.98 -4.26 0.77
C LEU A 47 -0.97 -3.57 1.68
N SER A 48 -0.87 -2.25 1.57
CA SER A 48 -0.11 -1.42 2.50
C SER A 48 -0.96 -1.07 3.71
N LEU A 49 -0.40 -1.27 4.89
CA LEU A 49 -1.04 -1.06 6.17
C LEU A 49 -0.33 0.08 6.90
N TYR A 50 -1.11 0.97 7.49
CA TYR A 50 -0.62 2.17 8.14
C TYR A 50 -1.18 2.26 9.55
N ARG A 51 -0.30 2.45 10.52
CA ARG A 51 -0.68 2.66 11.92
C ARG A 51 0.15 3.78 12.52
N VAL A 52 -0.51 4.75 13.15
CA VAL A 52 0.16 5.80 13.92
C VAL A 52 0.27 5.33 15.37
N VAL A 53 1.47 5.41 15.93
CA VAL A 53 1.78 5.00 17.30
C VAL A 53 2.70 6.03 17.96
N ALA A 54 2.73 6.04 19.30
CA ALA A 54 3.77 6.75 20.04
C ALA A 54 5.15 6.17 19.70
N ALA A 55 6.21 6.99 19.73
CA ALA A 55 7.55 6.53 19.40
C ALA A 55 8.04 5.40 20.33
N GLU A 56 7.66 5.41 21.61
CA GLU A 56 7.97 4.33 22.56
C GLU A 56 7.32 2.98 22.22
N ASP A 57 6.22 2.98 21.46
CA ASP A 57 5.48 1.79 21.06
C ASP A 57 5.72 1.41 19.59
N ALA A 58 6.69 2.05 18.92
CA ALA A 58 6.96 1.82 17.50
C ALA A 58 7.20 0.33 17.19
N ASP A 59 8.04 -0.33 17.98
CA ASP A 59 8.40 -1.75 17.80
C ASP A 59 7.24 -2.70 18.09
N ARG A 60 6.18 -2.19 18.73
CA ARG A 60 4.96 -2.92 19.10
C ARG A 60 3.78 -2.57 18.19
N ALA A 61 4.01 -1.79 17.12
CA ALA A 61 2.96 -1.37 16.19
C ALA A 61 2.24 -2.55 15.51
N TYR A 62 2.89 -3.70 15.37
CA TYR A 62 2.29 -4.93 14.87
C TYR A 62 2.71 -6.13 15.74
N SER A 63 2.61 -6.02 17.07
CA SER A 63 2.90 -7.12 18.01
C SER A 63 1.64 -7.79 18.55
N GLU A 64 1.75 -9.08 18.89
CA GLU A 64 0.65 -9.90 19.43
C GLU A 64 0.04 -9.37 20.74
N ASP A 65 0.80 -8.53 21.46
CA ASP A 65 0.36 -7.88 22.70
C ASP A 65 -0.61 -6.71 22.45
N ALA A 66 -0.89 -6.37 21.20
CA ALA A 66 -1.84 -5.32 20.86
C ALA A 66 -3.27 -5.74 21.25
N VAL A 67 -3.79 -5.09 22.29
CA VAL A 67 -5.16 -5.28 22.79
C VAL A 67 -6.00 -4.04 22.50
N ALA A 68 -7.17 -4.25 21.92
CA ALA A 68 -8.12 -3.17 21.66
C ALA A 68 -9.16 -3.08 22.79
N ASN A 69 -9.15 -1.96 23.54
CA ASN A 69 -10.00 -1.79 24.74
C ASN A 69 -11.25 -0.91 24.52
N ASP A 70 -11.26 -0.05 23.49
CA ASP A 70 -12.42 0.78 23.10
C ASP A 70 -12.64 0.72 21.58
N ALA A 71 -12.91 -0.48 21.09
CA ALA A 71 -12.93 -0.76 19.66
C ALA A 71 -14.35 -0.88 19.10
N ARG A 72 -14.51 -0.53 17.83
CA ARG A 72 -15.78 -0.62 17.09
C ARG A 72 -16.11 -2.05 16.70
N TRP A 73 -15.12 -2.77 16.18
CA TRP A 73 -15.32 -4.06 15.51
C TRP A 73 -15.06 -5.27 16.40
N THR A 74 -14.51 -5.09 17.60
CA THR A 74 -14.18 -6.20 18.51
C THR A 74 -14.55 -5.85 19.94
N SER A 75 -14.88 -6.87 20.72
CA SER A 75 -15.10 -6.72 22.16
C SER A 75 -13.82 -6.30 22.89
N PRO A 76 -13.92 -5.58 24.03
CA PRO A 76 -12.76 -5.22 24.83
C PRO A 76 -11.95 -6.45 25.25
N GLY A 77 -10.62 -6.32 25.30
CA GLY A 77 -9.71 -7.39 25.72
C GLY A 77 -9.31 -8.37 24.60
N ARG A 78 -9.83 -8.20 23.39
CA ARG A 78 -9.43 -8.99 22.23
C ARG A 78 -8.07 -8.54 21.71
N ARG A 79 -7.20 -9.50 21.39
CA ARG A 79 -5.89 -9.27 20.77
C ARG A 79 -6.08 -9.06 19.27
N VAL A 80 -5.96 -7.82 18.83
CA VAL A 80 -6.19 -7.44 17.44
C VAL A 80 -5.49 -6.11 17.16
N VAL A 81 -4.85 -6.00 16.01
CA VAL A 81 -4.29 -4.74 15.53
C VAL A 81 -5.26 -4.08 14.57
N TYR A 82 -5.55 -2.79 14.81
CA TYR A 82 -6.28 -1.95 13.89
C TYR A 82 -5.27 -1.15 13.07
N ALA A 83 -5.38 -1.21 11.75
CA ALA A 83 -4.60 -0.42 10.82
C ALA A 83 -5.49 0.12 9.69
N SER A 84 -5.03 1.17 9.03
CA SER A 84 -5.71 1.77 7.87
C SER A 84 -5.00 1.37 6.58
N LEU A 85 -5.72 1.44 5.45
CA LEU A 85 -5.14 1.20 4.13
C LEU A 85 -4.55 2.45 3.46
N SER A 86 -4.61 3.60 4.15
CA SER A 86 -3.96 4.83 3.71
C SER A 86 -3.30 5.56 4.89
N PRO A 87 -2.21 6.33 4.65
CA PRO A 87 -1.60 7.15 5.70
C PRO A 87 -2.56 8.19 6.26
N ALA A 88 -3.38 8.79 5.41
CA ALA A 88 -4.33 9.83 5.80
C ALA A 88 -5.40 9.29 6.77
N SER A 89 -5.95 8.10 6.48
CA SER A 89 -6.89 7.44 7.38
C SER A 89 -6.24 7.05 8.71
N ALA A 90 -4.99 6.59 8.71
CA ALA A 90 -4.28 6.26 9.95
C ALA A 90 -4.10 7.48 10.87
N VAL A 91 -3.78 8.63 10.28
CA VAL A 91 -3.69 9.91 11.01
C VAL A 91 -5.06 10.34 11.53
N LEU A 92 -6.11 10.25 10.71
CA LEU A 92 -7.46 10.65 11.10
C LEU A 92 -8.01 9.78 12.24
N GLU A 93 -7.80 8.46 12.18
CA GLU A 93 -8.13 7.52 13.25
C GLU A 93 -7.37 7.86 14.54
N PHE A 94 -6.08 8.14 14.45
CA PHE A 94 -5.28 8.54 15.60
C PHE A 94 -5.82 9.83 16.25
N LEU A 95 -6.08 10.88 15.46
CA LEU A 95 -6.56 12.17 15.96
C LEU A 95 -7.93 12.04 16.68
N VAL A 96 -8.83 11.21 16.15
CA VAL A 96 -10.15 10.98 16.78
C VAL A 96 -10.02 10.23 18.12
N HIS A 97 -9.02 9.35 18.26
CA HIS A 97 -8.82 8.56 19.47
C HIS A 97 -7.88 9.20 20.51
N ALA A 98 -7.04 10.17 20.13
CA ALA A 98 -6.06 10.80 21.03
C ALA A 98 -6.67 11.60 22.20
N ARG A 99 -7.97 11.95 22.15
CA ARG A 99 -8.72 12.65 23.23
C ARG A 99 -7.96 13.84 23.88
N GLY A 100 -7.15 14.56 23.10
CA GLY A 100 -6.39 15.74 23.54
C GLY A 100 -4.97 15.47 24.04
N GLU A 101 -4.58 14.23 24.29
CA GLU A 101 -3.22 13.86 24.70
C GLU A 101 -2.46 13.24 23.52
N ILE A 102 -1.79 14.09 22.75
CA ILE A 102 -0.94 13.66 21.65
C ILE A 102 0.49 13.47 22.18
N PRO A 103 1.08 12.27 22.07
CA PRO A 103 2.49 12.03 22.39
C PRO A 103 3.42 13.00 21.66
N ARG A 104 4.55 13.35 22.31
CA ARG A 104 5.53 14.28 21.74
C ARG A 104 6.13 13.80 20.44
N GLU A 105 6.34 12.49 20.32
CA GLU A 105 6.91 11.86 19.14
C GLU A 105 5.99 10.75 18.67
N LEU A 106 5.58 10.85 17.41
CA LEU A 106 4.76 9.87 16.73
C LEU A 106 5.55 9.17 15.64
N ARG A 107 5.21 7.91 15.40
CA ARG A 107 5.73 7.11 14.30
C ARG A 107 4.59 6.66 13.41
N LEU A 108 4.80 6.72 12.11
CA LEU A 108 3.95 6.06 11.12
C LEU A 108 4.58 4.70 10.81
N ALA A 109 4.01 3.63 11.36
CA ALA A 109 4.42 2.27 11.09
C ALA A 109 3.74 1.77 9.81
N VAL A 110 4.55 1.43 8.81
CA VAL A 110 4.10 0.93 7.52
C VAL A 110 4.40 -0.55 7.42
N ALA A 111 3.38 -1.35 7.11
CA ALA A 111 3.53 -2.78 6.86
C ALA A 111 2.92 -3.17 5.51
N SER A 112 3.26 -4.35 5.02
CA SER A 112 2.68 -4.95 3.82
C SER A 112 2.21 -6.36 4.12
N VAL A 113 1.07 -6.72 3.54
CA VAL A 113 0.52 -8.08 3.60
C VAL A 113 0.00 -8.48 2.21
N PRO A 114 0.18 -9.73 1.78
CA PRO A 114 -0.50 -10.23 0.59
C PRO A 114 -2.02 -10.10 0.70
N ALA A 115 -2.69 -9.62 -0.34
CA ALA A 115 -4.13 -9.35 -0.28
C ALA A 115 -4.98 -10.63 -0.10
N ASP A 116 -4.46 -11.79 -0.51
CA ASP A 116 -5.08 -13.11 -0.31
C ASP A 116 -5.11 -13.54 1.16
N CYS A 117 -4.28 -12.94 2.02
CA CYS A 117 -4.33 -13.14 3.47
C CYS A 117 -5.47 -12.38 4.16
N CYS A 118 -6.21 -11.54 3.42
CA CYS A 118 -7.25 -10.68 3.97
C CYS A 118 -8.62 -11.04 3.39
N HIS A 119 -9.62 -11.11 4.26
CA HIS A 119 -11.01 -11.28 3.88
C HIS A 119 -11.74 -9.93 3.95
N THR A 120 -12.73 -9.67 3.09
CA THR A 120 -13.58 -8.47 3.22
C THR A 120 -14.84 -8.83 3.99
N ALA A 121 -15.23 -8.01 4.96
CA ALA A 121 -16.52 -8.18 5.62
C ALA A 121 -17.67 -7.97 4.62
N ASP A 122 -18.32 -9.06 4.21
CA ASP A 122 -19.37 -9.03 3.19
C ASP A 122 -20.64 -8.30 3.63
N ARG A 123 -20.97 -8.37 4.93
CA ARG A 123 -22.13 -7.71 5.53
C ARG A 123 -21.74 -7.12 6.86
N VAL A 124 -22.02 -5.83 7.01
CA VAL A 124 -21.89 -5.11 8.28
C VAL A 124 -23.29 -4.63 8.71
N PRO A 125 -23.59 -4.56 10.02
CA PRO A 125 -24.86 -4.03 10.50
C PRO A 125 -25.10 -2.60 9.99
N GLU A 126 -26.35 -2.20 9.70
CA GLU A 126 -26.64 -0.88 9.11
C GLU A 126 -26.18 0.31 9.97
N ASP A 127 -26.15 0.13 11.29
CA ASP A 127 -25.83 1.15 12.29
C ASP A 127 -24.37 1.09 12.77
N TRP A 128 -23.48 0.40 12.03
CA TRP A 128 -22.10 0.11 12.41
C TRP A 128 -21.23 1.36 12.67
N ASP A 129 -21.55 2.48 12.02
CA ASP A 129 -20.78 3.72 12.06
C ASP A 129 -21.13 4.62 13.27
N GLN A 130 -22.26 4.37 13.92
CA GLN A 130 -22.78 5.20 15.00
C GLN A 130 -22.05 4.97 16.35
N ARG A 131 -22.18 5.95 17.26
CA ARG A 131 -21.76 5.86 18.66
C ARG A 131 -22.98 5.86 19.59
N PRO A 132 -22.95 5.19 20.76
CA PRO A 132 -21.85 4.35 21.28
C PRO A 132 -21.67 3.05 20.47
N TYR A 133 -20.46 2.47 20.51
CA TYR A 133 -20.19 1.20 19.83
C TYR A 133 -21.06 0.08 20.42
N ARG A 134 -21.74 -0.66 19.55
CA ARG A 134 -22.74 -1.66 19.94
C ARG A 134 -22.19 -3.08 19.85
N GLU A 135 -22.69 -3.94 20.72
CA GLU A 135 -22.24 -5.33 20.84
C GLU A 135 -22.40 -6.11 19.53
N HIS A 136 -23.51 -5.93 18.80
CA HIS A 136 -23.73 -6.64 17.55
C HIS A 136 -22.78 -6.22 16.41
N VAL A 137 -22.22 -5.01 16.46
CA VAL A 137 -21.16 -4.55 15.55
C VAL A 137 -19.83 -5.21 15.91
N ARG A 138 -19.53 -5.30 17.21
CA ARG A 138 -18.33 -5.99 17.74
C ARG A 138 -18.32 -7.48 17.43
N ARG A 139 -19.50 -8.11 17.40
CA ARG A 139 -19.64 -9.53 17.01
C ARG A 139 -19.08 -9.82 15.62
N VAL A 140 -19.04 -8.85 14.70
CA VAL A 140 -18.47 -9.05 13.36
C VAL A 140 -16.99 -9.42 13.45
N GLY A 141 -16.19 -8.62 14.17
CA GLY A 141 -14.76 -8.90 14.33
C GLY A 141 -14.50 -10.03 15.33
N ASP A 142 -15.34 -10.19 16.36
CA ASP A 142 -15.20 -11.30 17.31
C ASP A 142 -15.39 -12.66 16.61
N CYS A 143 -16.46 -12.82 15.81
CA CYS A 143 -16.70 -14.05 15.04
C CYS A 143 -15.58 -14.33 14.02
N TRP A 144 -15.02 -13.30 13.40
CA TRP A 144 -13.87 -13.46 12.50
C TRP A 144 -12.60 -13.89 13.24
N LEU A 145 -12.29 -13.25 14.39
CA LEU A 145 -11.15 -13.64 15.20
C LEU A 145 -11.27 -15.08 15.69
N ASP A 146 -12.46 -15.49 16.15
CA ASP A 146 -12.72 -16.84 16.65
C ASP A 146 -12.70 -17.89 15.54
N SER A 147 -13.07 -17.54 14.30
CA SER A 147 -13.02 -18.47 13.16
C SER A 147 -11.59 -18.72 12.67
N GLY A 148 -10.69 -17.77 12.87
CA GLY A 148 -9.30 -17.86 12.41
C GLY A 148 -9.17 -18.06 10.90
N CYS A 149 -10.14 -17.58 10.11
CA CYS A 149 -10.21 -17.87 8.68
C CYS A 149 -9.21 -17.08 7.81
N SER A 150 -8.63 -16.01 8.34
CA SER A 150 -7.67 -15.16 7.62
C SER A 150 -6.81 -14.36 8.61
N LEU A 151 -5.65 -13.86 8.13
CA LEU A 151 -4.79 -12.95 8.90
C LEU A 151 -5.45 -11.58 9.10
N GLY A 152 -6.15 -11.09 8.07
CA GLY A 152 -6.80 -9.78 8.10
C GLY A 152 -8.29 -9.82 7.78
N LEU A 153 -9.05 -8.91 8.38
CA LEU A 153 -10.43 -8.58 8.00
C LEU A 153 -10.52 -7.11 7.59
N LEU A 154 -10.88 -6.87 6.33
CA LEU A 154 -11.16 -5.56 5.78
C LEU A 154 -12.57 -5.12 6.16
N VAL A 155 -12.67 -3.96 6.77
CA VAL A 155 -13.91 -3.36 7.27
C VAL A 155 -14.02 -1.92 6.77
N PRO A 156 -15.23 -1.36 6.61
CA PRO A 156 -15.36 0.03 6.18
C PRO A 156 -14.78 1.00 7.23
N SER A 157 -14.20 2.09 6.77
CA SER A 157 -13.75 3.18 7.63
C SER A 157 -14.90 4.14 7.91
N ALA A 158 -15.20 4.40 9.19
CA ALA A 158 -16.25 5.35 9.58
C ALA A 158 -15.84 6.81 9.31
N LEU A 159 -14.53 7.07 9.25
CA LEU A 159 -13.98 8.41 9.05
C LEU A 159 -13.77 8.75 7.57
N SER A 160 -13.54 7.73 6.74
CA SER A 160 -13.48 7.86 5.28
C SER A 160 -14.37 6.79 4.64
N PRO A 161 -15.65 7.09 4.34
CA PRO A 161 -16.63 6.10 3.86
C PRO A 161 -16.27 5.39 2.54
N ARG A 162 -15.30 5.93 1.79
CA ARG A 162 -14.78 5.34 0.55
C ARG A 162 -13.57 4.44 0.76
N GLU A 163 -13.05 4.39 1.98
CA GLU A 163 -11.87 3.61 2.36
C GLU A 163 -12.24 2.46 3.29
N LYS A 164 -11.31 1.53 3.42
CA LYS A 164 -11.39 0.42 4.36
C LYS A 164 -10.25 0.52 5.38
N ASN A 165 -10.52 0.04 6.58
CA ASN A 165 -9.52 -0.30 7.57
C ASN A 165 -9.33 -1.82 7.58
N VAL A 166 -8.28 -2.30 8.25
CA VAL A 166 -8.01 -3.71 8.46
C VAL A 166 -7.89 -4.01 9.95
N LEU A 167 -8.47 -5.14 10.34
CA LEU A 167 -8.25 -5.81 11.62
C LEU A 167 -7.25 -6.93 11.36
N LEU A 168 -6.19 -7.04 12.16
CA LEU A 168 -5.18 -8.09 12.02
C LEU A 168 -5.14 -8.99 13.24
N SER A 169 -5.16 -10.29 13.00
CA SER A 169 -4.98 -11.33 14.01
C SER A 169 -3.54 -11.82 13.96
N LEU A 170 -2.70 -11.30 14.86
CA LEU A 170 -1.28 -11.65 14.87
C LEU A 170 -0.99 -13.06 15.39
N SER A 171 -1.98 -13.73 15.99
CA SER A 171 -1.91 -15.15 16.33
C SER A 171 -2.21 -16.09 15.16
N HIS A 172 -2.62 -15.55 14.00
CA HIS A 172 -2.92 -16.35 12.81
C HIS A 172 -1.64 -16.92 12.19
N GLN A 173 -1.70 -18.16 11.67
CA GLN A 173 -0.54 -18.85 11.09
C GLN A 173 0.15 -18.06 9.96
N ASP A 174 -0.63 -17.31 9.17
CA ASP A 174 -0.12 -16.51 8.07
C ASP A 174 0.51 -15.18 8.53
N CYS A 175 0.59 -14.89 9.84
CA CYS A 175 1.23 -13.69 10.36
C CYS A 175 2.68 -13.54 9.89
N ALA A 176 3.38 -14.66 9.60
CA ALA A 176 4.71 -14.63 8.99
C ALA A 176 4.76 -13.95 7.60
N ARG A 177 3.61 -13.77 6.94
CA ARG A 177 3.48 -13.05 5.66
C ARG A 177 3.31 -11.54 5.85
N LEU A 178 3.10 -11.06 7.07
CA LEU A 178 3.11 -9.63 7.39
C LEU A 178 4.55 -9.12 7.44
N GLN A 179 4.84 -8.07 6.70
CA GLN A 179 6.17 -7.47 6.62
C GLN A 179 6.12 -6.03 7.12
N LEU A 180 6.82 -5.74 8.22
CA LEU A 180 7.07 -4.35 8.61
C LEU A 180 8.07 -3.74 7.63
N LEU A 181 7.70 -2.62 7.01
CA LEU A 181 8.50 -1.94 5.98
C LEU A 181 9.27 -0.74 6.55
N SER A 182 8.60 0.12 7.31
CA SER A 182 9.22 1.32 7.91
C SER A 182 8.48 1.80 9.16
N GLN A 183 9.16 2.64 9.94
CA GLN A 183 8.64 3.34 11.11
C GLN A 183 9.12 4.80 11.07
N ASP A 184 8.47 5.58 10.23
CA ASP A 184 8.91 6.94 9.91
C ASP A 184 8.46 7.93 10.99
N LEU A 185 9.29 8.93 11.27
CA LEU A 185 8.90 10.03 12.16
C LEU A 185 7.69 10.76 11.56
N LEU A 186 6.58 10.79 12.29
CA LEU A 186 5.38 11.50 11.89
C LEU A 186 5.32 12.87 12.59
N ARG A 187 5.35 13.94 11.79
CA ARG A 187 5.08 15.30 12.27
C ARG A 187 3.67 15.70 11.90
N LEU A 188 2.83 15.90 12.90
CA LEU A 188 1.51 16.48 12.69
C LEU A 188 1.64 17.98 12.40
N ASP A 189 0.88 18.45 11.42
CA ASP A 189 0.75 19.87 11.15
C ASP A 189 0.04 20.54 12.33
N THR A 190 0.50 21.73 12.73
CA THR A 190 -0.04 22.44 13.91
C THR A 190 -1.53 22.77 13.77
N ARG A 191 -2.06 22.88 12.55
CA ARG A 191 -3.50 23.10 12.29
C ARG A 191 -4.38 21.90 12.65
N LEU A 192 -3.79 20.72 12.84
CA LEU A 192 -4.51 19.50 13.25
C LEU A 192 -4.51 19.30 14.76
N THR A 193 -3.74 20.10 15.49
CA THR A 193 -3.53 19.97 16.94
C THR A 193 -3.86 21.24 17.72
N SER A 194 -4.35 22.28 17.04
CA SER A 194 -4.72 23.59 17.60
C SER A 194 -6.15 23.64 18.09
#